data_AF-A0A8H9LYV5-F1
#
_entry.id   AF-A0A8H9LYV5-F1
#
_cell.length_a   1.000
_cell.length_b   1.000
_cell.length_c   1.000
_cell.angle_alpha   90.00
_cell.angle_beta   90.00
_cell.angle_gamma   90.00
#
_symmetry.space_group_name_H-M   'P 1'
#
loop_
_entity.id
_entity.type
_entity.pdbx_description
1 polymer ?
#
loop_
_entity_poly.entity_id
_entity_poly.type
_entity_poly.pdbx_seq_one_letter_code
_entity_poly.pdbx_strand_id
1 'polypeptide(L)'
;MNGQDQAAGLRKWADLQRQQRGEQPDEPAADAPSVDTSTSDKEVAQTNVGTDASETAPKEVASAAASVAAPRPTRTLVIVGLSSAGALHVDKVKGRLAQWASLGRQWAGDPQEWDVKVASPEAGSMAALAHHPHWALWVSSDAEAFASMYRALRQMREQGGPRRLLALHEPHLPRQGLLNNLRDAAAHYLQIELLLLAR
;
A
#
# COMPACT_ATOMS: atom_id res chain seq x y z
N MET A 1 6.50 -6.52 42.21
CA MET A 1 6.84 -7.44 41.10
C MET A 1 5.53 -7.92 40.47
N ASN A 2 5.00 -7.21 39.48
CA ASN A 2 3.84 -7.68 38.70
C ASN A 2 4.36 -8.17 37.36
N GLY A 3 4.58 -9.48 37.25
CA GLY A 3 4.84 -10.13 35.97
C GLY A 3 3.57 -10.15 35.14
N GLN A 4 3.44 -9.22 34.20
CA GLN A 4 2.44 -9.33 33.14
C GLN A 4 2.76 -10.59 32.34
N ASP A 5 1.89 -11.58 32.45
CA ASP A 5 1.96 -12.84 31.71
C ASP A 5 1.87 -12.54 30.20
N GLN A 6 3.03 -12.49 29.55
CA GLN A 6 3.14 -12.25 28.11
C GLN A 6 2.52 -13.39 27.28
N ALA A 7 2.23 -14.56 27.88
CA ALA A 7 1.56 -15.66 27.21
C ALA A 7 0.04 -15.42 27.10
N ALA A 8 -0.55 -14.55 27.93
CA ALA A 8 -1.97 -14.20 27.83
C ALA A 8 -2.32 -13.51 26.49
N GLY A 9 -1.41 -12.68 25.96
CA GLY A 9 -1.58 -12.03 24.66
C GLY A 9 -1.57 -13.02 23.49
N LEU A 10 -0.67 -14.01 23.55
CA LEU A 10 -0.53 -15.05 22.52
C LEU A 10 -1.73 -15.99 22.47
N ARG A 11 -2.29 -16.36 23.63
CA ARG A 11 -3.50 -17.20 23.72
C ARG A 11 -4.70 -16.51 23.08
N LYS A 12 -4.88 -15.22 23.36
CA LYS A 12 -5.98 -14.43 22.79
C LYS A 12 -5.84 -14.26 21.28
N TRP A 13 -4.62 -14.16 20.76
CA TRP A 13 -4.35 -14.13 19.32
C TRP A 13 -4.66 -15.49 18.65
N ALA A 14 -4.27 -16.60 19.28
CA ALA A 14 -4.55 -17.95 18.77
C ALA A 14 -6.05 -18.27 18.72
N ASP A 15 -6.82 -17.82 19.71
CA ASP A 15 -8.29 -17.95 19.71
C ASP A 15 -8.94 -17.14 18.59
N LEU A 16 -8.41 -15.95 18.31
CA LEU A 16 -8.92 -15.07 17.27
C LEU A 16 -8.64 -15.63 15.87
N GLN A 17 -7.50 -16.31 15.68
CA GLN A 17 -7.22 -17.05 14.44
C GLN A 17 -8.18 -18.22 14.21
N ARG A 18 -8.50 -19.01 15.26
CA ARG A 18 -9.48 -20.11 15.15
C ARG A 18 -10.88 -19.61 14.79
N GLN A 19 -11.29 -18.48 15.35
CA GLN A 19 -12.58 -17.86 15.03
C GLN A 19 -12.63 -17.32 13.59
N GLN A 20 -11.53 -16.76 13.07
CA GLN A 20 -11.44 -16.30 11.69
C GLN A 20 -11.39 -17.45 10.67
N ARG A 21 -10.87 -18.62 11.07
CA ARG A 21 -10.79 -19.81 10.23
C ARG A 21 -12.09 -20.62 10.20
N GLY A 22 -13.08 -20.26 11.03
CA GLY A 22 -14.36 -20.97 11.09
C GLY A 22 -14.24 -22.44 11.50
N GLU A 23 -13.14 -22.82 12.16
CA GLU A 23 -12.95 -24.18 12.64
C GLU A 23 -13.76 -24.38 13.93
N GLN A 24 -15.01 -24.83 13.76
CA GLN A 24 -15.66 -25.63 14.79
C GLN A 24 -14.84 -26.92 14.99
N PRO A 25 -14.70 -27.41 16.23
CA PRO A 25 -14.15 -28.74 16.44
C PRO A 25 -15.21 -29.76 16.01
N ASP A 26 -15.16 -30.17 14.74
CA ASP A 26 -15.92 -31.31 14.24
C ASP A 26 -15.15 -32.60 14.50
N GLU A 27 -15.83 -33.51 15.20
CA GLU A 27 -15.50 -34.93 15.29
C GLU A 27 -15.43 -35.58 13.90
N PRO A 28 -14.71 -36.71 13.75
CA PRO A 28 -14.32 -37.21 12.44
C PRO A 28 -15.47 -37.96 11.77
N ALA A 29 -15.96 -37.42 10.66
CA ALA A 29 -16.83 -38.13 9.72
C ALA A 29 -16.14 -38.27 8.36
N ALA A 30 -16.21 -39.48 7.85
CA ALA A 30 -15.58 -39.97 6.64
C ALA A 30 -16.11 -39.31 5.35
N ASP A 31 -15.31 -39.55 4.30
CA ASP A 31 -15.72 -39.81 2.91
C ASP A 31 -15.60 -38.69 1.86
N ALA A 32 -14.64 -38.96 0.96
CA ALA A 32 -14.56 -38.72 -0.49
C ALA A 32 -14.46 -37.31 -1.11
N PRO A 33 -13.56 -37.14 -2.11
CA PRO A 33 -13.40 -35.93 -2.90
C PRO A 33 -14.32 -35.93 -4.13
N SER A 34 -14.78 -34.76 -4.57
CA SER A 34 -15.32 -34.56 -5.91
C SER A 34 -14.57 -33.45 -6.63
N VAL A 35 -14.09 -33.83 -7.80
CA VAL A 35 -13.22 -33.10 -8.71
C VAL A 35 -14.00 -32.18 -9.64
N ASP A 36 -13.39 -31.04 -9.91
CA ASP A 36 -13.67 -30.06 -10.95
C ASP A 36 -13.67 -30.68 -12.35
N THR A 37 -14.59 -30.28 -13.23
CA THR A 37 -14.18 -29.95 -14.61
C THR A 37 -15.23 -29.09 -15.33
N SER A 38 -14.80 -27.86 -15.62
CA SER A 38 -15.39 -26.97 -16.62
C SER A 38 -15.15 -27.49 -18.04
N THR A 39 -16.14 -27.33 -18.93
CA THR A 39 -15.98 -27.45 -20.39
C THR A 39 -16.50 -26.18 -21.08
N SER A 40 -15.60 -25.55 -21.83
CA SER A 40 -15.85 -24.48 -22.79
C SER A 40 -16.80 -24.91 -23.91
N ASP A 41 -17.51 -23.96 -24.53
CA ASP A 41 -17.45 -23.85 -25.99
C ASP A 41 -17.80 -22.44 -26.48
N LYS A 42 -17.16 -22.10 -27.60
CA LYS A 42 -17.04 -20.78 -28.22
C LYS A 42 -17.65 -20.89 -29.60
N GLU A 43 -18.59 -20.02 -29.99
CA GLU A 43 -18.99 -19.92 -31.39
C GLU A 43 -19.18 -18.47 -31.88
N VAL A 44 -18.70 -18.31 -33.11
CA VAL A 44 -18.49 -17.19 -34.02
C VAL A 44 -19.78 -16.63 -34.62
N ALA A 45 -19.79 -15.34 -35.00
CA ALA A 45 -20.11 -14.94 -36.38
C ALA A 45 -19.95 -13.42 -36.60
N GLN A 46 -19.19 -13.08 -37.65
CA GLN A 46 -19.13 -11.77 -38.31
C GLN A 46 -20.41 -11.48 -39.09
N THR A 47 -20.74 -10.20 -39.31
CA THR A 47 -20.99 -9.66 -40.68
C THR A 47 -21.08 -8.12 -40.70
N ASN A 48 -20.32 -7.52 -41.61
CA ASN A 48 -20.56 -6.17 -42.19
C ASN A 48 -21.92 -6.18 -42.95
N VAL A 49 -22.58 -5.10 -43.37
CA VAL A 49 -22.13 -3.96 -44.20
C VAL A 49 -23.22 -2.86 -44.27
N GLY A 50 -22.80 -1.60 -44.44
CA GLY A 50 -23.48 -0.57 -45.24
C GLY A 50 -24.54 0.30 -44.55
N THR A 51 -24.87 1.53 -44.92
CA THR A 51 -24.42 2.48 -45.97
C THR A 51 -25.11 3.83 -45.66
N ASP A 52 -24.49 4.93 -46.08
CA ASP A 52 -25.06 6.26 -46.40
C ASP A 52 -25.45 7.31 -45.34
N ALA A 53 -24.68 8.39 -45.40
CA ALA A 53 -25.08 9.75 -45.78
C ALA A 53 -25.61 10.79 -44.78
N SER A 54 -25.16 12.02 -45.10
CA SER A 54 -25.67 13.35 -44.76
C SER A 54 -25.19 13.99 -43.46
N GLU A 55 -24.02 14.63 -43.58
CA GLU A 55 -23.87 16.07 -43.46
C GLU A 55 -25.07 16.86 -42.90
N THR A 56 -24.87 17.49 -41.74
CA THR A 56 -25.27 18.88 -41.48
C THR A 56 -24.57 19.36 -40.22
N ALA A 57 -23.67 20.32 -40.39
CA ALA A 57 -23.20 21.15 -39.30
C ALA A 57 -24.39 21.96 -38.72
N PRO A 58 -24.36 22.24 -37.41
CA PRO A 58 -24.17 23.64 -37.08
C PRO A 58 -23.18 23.85 -35.93
N LYS A 59 -22.22 24.74 -36.21
CA LYS A 59 -21.91 25.92 -35.40
C LYS A 59 -21.79 25.71 -33.89
N GLU A 60 -20.55 25.47 -33.48
CA GLU A 60 -19.84 26.34 -32.54
C GLU A 60 -20.68 26.92 -31.39
N VAL A 61 -20.77 26.14 -30.32
CA VAL A 61 -20.45 26.70 -29.02
C VAL A 61 -19.10 26.11 -28.64
N ALA A 62 -18.07 26.92 -28.81
CA ALA A 62 -16.78 26.73 -28.17
C ALA A 62 -17.04 26.68 -26.65
N SER A 63 -17.32 25.47 -26.15
CA SER A 63 -17.06 25.15 -24.76
C SER A 63 -15.56 25.19 -24.65
N ALA A 64 -15.04 26.37 -24.31
CA ALA A 64 -13.79 26.50 -23.61
C ALA A 64 -13.99 25.76 -22.27
N ALA A 65 -14.01 24.43 -22.34
CA ALA A 65 -13.50 23.60 -21.28
C ALA A 65 -12.05 24.05 -21.18
N ALA A 66 -11.82 25.04 -20.31
CA ALA A 66 -10.52 25.29 -19.75
C ALA A 66 -10.04 23.92 -19.31
N SER A 67 -9.17 23.31 -20.12
CA SER A 67 -8.38 22.17 -19.71
C SER A 67 -7.53 22.73 -18.59
N VAL A 68 -8.09 22.69 -17.37
CA VAL A 68 -7.36 22.97 -16.15
C VAL A 68 -6.27 21.94 -16.16
N ALA A 69 -5.10 22.34 -16.68
CA ALA A 69 -3.95 21.48 -16.77
C ALA A 69 -3.76 20.87 -15.39
N ALA A 70 -3.70 19.54 -15.33
CA ALA A 70 -3.57 18.83 -14.06
C ALA A 70 -2.41 19.47 -13.28
N PRO A 71 -2.61 19.82 -12.00
CA PRO A 71 -1.59 20.49 -11.22
C PRO A 71 -0.30 19.66 -11.25
N ARG A 72 0.81 20.32 -11.59
CA ARG A 72 2.12 19.65 -11.60
C ARG A 72 2.56 19.41 -10.16
N PRO A 73 3.03 18.20 -9.81
CA PRO A 73 3.51 17.95 -8.47
C PRO A 73 4.73 18.81 -8.17
N THR A 74 4.77 19.38 -6.96
CA THR A 74 5.81 20.32 -6.52
C THR A 74 6.75 19.69 -5.48
N ARG A 75 6.39 18.53 -4.92
CA ARG A 75 7.16 17.82 -3.90
C ARG A 75 7.28 16.35 -4.25
N THR A 76 8.48 15.79 -4.14
CA THR A 76 8.68 14.35 -4.32
C THR A 76 8.65 13.64 -2.97
N LEU A 77 7.92 12.52 -2.90
CA LEU A 77 7.90 11.58 -1.78
C LEU A 77 8.41 10.22 -2.25
N VAL A 78 9.52 9.76 -1.68
CA VAL A 78 10.10 8.45 -1.97
C VAL A 78 9.54 7.41 -0.99
N ILE A 79 8.97 6.34 -1.52
CA ILE A 79 8.35 5.26 -0.75
C ILE A 79 9.18 3.98 -0.85
N VAL A 80 9.51 3.40 0.30
CA VAL A 80 10.12 2.06 0.43
C VAL A 80 9.10 1.11 1.05
N GLY A 81 9.24 -0.20 0.83
CA GLY A 81 8.38 -1.22 1.44
C GLY A 81 7.13 -1.58 0.64
N LEU A 82 7.01 -1.08 -0.60
CA LEU A 82 6.02 -1.57 -1.54
C LEU A 82 6.59 -2.78 -2.28
N SER A 83 5.94 -3.94 -2.16
CA SER A 83 6.37 -5.21 -2.73
C SER A 83 6.34 -5.26 -4.26
N SER A 84 5.77 -4.25 -4.94
CA SER A 84 5.95 -4.00 -6.36
C SER A 84 5.71 -2.53 -6.70
N ALA A 85 6.48 -1.99 -7.64
CA ALA A 85 6.23 -0.65 -8.17
C ALA A 85 5.06 -0.71 -9.16
N GLY A 86 3.95 -0.05 -8.85
CA GLY A 86 2.77 0.00 -9.72
C GLY A 86 1.79 1.10 -9.34
N ALA A 87 0.96 1.54 -10.30
CA ALA A 87 0.02 2.65 -10.14
C ALA A 87 -0.94 2.46 -8.93
N LEU A 88 -1.42 1.22 -8.72
CA LEU A 88 -2.30 0.88 -7.58
C LEU A 88 -1.69 1.21 -6.21
N HIS A 89 -0.37 1.12 -6.06
CA HIS A 89 0.29 1.46 -4.80
C HIS A 89 0.51 2.96 -4.64
N VAL A 90 0.74 3.68 -5.74
CA VAL A 90 0.77 5.14 -5.74
C VAL A 90 -0.59 5.70 -5.32
N ASP A 91 -1.69 5.13 -5.83
CA ASP A 91 -3.04 5.53 -5.45
C ASP A 91 -3.34 5.28 -3.97
N LYS A 92 -2.87 4.16 -3.41
CA LYS A 92 -2.97 3.89 -1.96
C LYS A 92 -2.24 4.94 -1.13
N VAL A 93 -1.02 5.31 -1.54
CA VAL A 93 -0.24 6.36 -0.86
C VAL A 93 -0.94 7.71 -0.96
N LYS A 94 -1.38 8.10 -2.16
CA LYS A 94 -2.12 9.36 -2.37
C LYS A 94 -3.43 9.40 -1.59
N GLY A 95 -4.20 8.32 -1.58
CA GLY A 95 -5.41 8.19 -0.78
C GLY A 95 -5.14 8.32 0.72
N ARG A 96 -4.02 7.77 1.21
CA ARG A 96 -3.63 7.92 2.60
C ARG A 96 -3.22 9.35 2.96
N LEU A 97 -2.47 10.02 2.08
CA LEU A 97 -2.15 11.44 2.23
C LEU A 97 -3.43 12.29 2.25
N ALA A 98 -4.41 11.98 1.39
CA ALA A 98 -5.70 12.67 1.33
C ALA A 98 -6.46 12.55 2.65
N GLN A 99 -6.48 11.34 3.22
CA GLN A 99 -7.11 11.09 4.50
C GLN A 99 -6.43 11.86 5.64
N TRP A 100 -5.10 11.99 5.62
CA TRP A 100 -4.42 12.78 6.63
C TRP A 100 -4.62 14.29 6.46
N ALA A 101 -4.69 14.77 5.22
CA ALA A 101 -5.03 16.14 4.92
C ALA A 101 -6.44 16.48 5.44
N SER A 102 -7.43 15.59 5.24
CA SER A 102 -8.79 15.79 5.76
C SER A 102 -8.87 15.72 7.29
N LEU A 103 -7.95 15.03 7.95
CA LEU A 103 -7.74 15.05 9.41
C LEU A 103 -6.93 16.28 9.90
N GLY A 104 -6.72 17.28 9.04
CA GLY A 104 -6.06 18.55 9.37
C GLY A 104 -4.54 18.47 9.46
N ARG A 105 -3.91 17.37 9.01
CA ARG A 105 -2.45 17.24 9.01
C ARG A 105 -1.84 18.07 7.89
N GLN A 106 -1.48 19.31 8.23
CA GLN A 106 -0.99 20.32 7.28
C GLN A 106 0.21 19.86 6.43
N TRP A 107 1.09 19.03 6.98
CA TRP A 107 2.26 18.52 6.25
C TRP A 107 1.87 17.58 5.09
N ALA A 108 0.73 16.88 5.18
CA ALA A 108 0.26 15.97 4.14
C ALA A 108 -0.19 16.74 2.89
N GLY A 109 -0.62 17.99 3.03
CA GLY A 109 -0.96 18.89 1.92
C GLY A 109 -2.01 18.32 0.97
N ASP A 110 -2.01 18.80 -0.28
CA ASP A 110 -2.81 18.20 -1.34
C ASP A 110 -2.09 16.95 -1.91
N PRO A 111 -2.73 15.77 -1.97
CA PRO A 111 -2.18 14.58 -2.61
C PRO A 111 -1.68 14.78 -4.05
N GLN A 112 -2.22 15.76 -4.79
CA GLN A 112 -1.80 16.07 -6.16
C GLN A 112 -0.49 16.87 -6.23
N GLU A 113 -0.09 17.53 -5.15
CA GLU A 113 1.21 18.19 -5.07
C GLU A 113 2.37 17.19 -4.92
N TRP A 114 2.07 15.94 -4.58
CA TRP A 114 3.06 14.89 -4.36
C TRP A 114 3.33 14.05 -5.62
N ASP A 115 4.59 14.07 -6.06
CA ASP A 115 5.18 13.09 -6.97
C ASP A 115 5.68 11.89 -6.15
N VAL A 116 4.96 10.77 -6.23
CA VAL A 116 5.25 9.57 -5.44
C VAL A 116 6.17 8.65 -6.25
N LYS A 117 7.40 8.47 -5.76
CA LYS A 117 8.38 7.57 -6.37
C LYS A 117 8.56 6.34 -5.50
N VAL A 118 8.54 5.15 -6.10
CA VAL A 118 8.77 3.89 -5.37
C VAL A 118 10.25 3.54 -5.46
N ALA A 119 10.90 3.46 -4.31
CA ALA A 119 12.25 2.92 -4.17
C ALA A 119 12.16 1.44 -3.79
N SER A 120 12.65 0.58 -4.69
CA SER A 120 12.92 -0.81 -4.38
C SER A 120 14.40 -0.97 -4.01
N PRO A 121 14.72 -1.44 -2.78
CA PRO A 121 16.09 -1.78 -2.41
C PRO A 121 16.63 -2.94 -3.25
N GLU A 122 15.78 -3.87 -3.67
CA GLU A 122 16.18 -5.05 -4.44
C GLU A 122 16.50 -4.71 -5.89
N ALA A 123 15.81 -3.73 -6.47
CA ALA A 123 16.03 -3.27 -7.84
C ALA A 123 17.15 -2.22 -7.98
N GLY A 124 17.84 -1.85 -6.90
CA GLY A 124 18.95 -0.89 -6.94
C GLY A 124 18.57 0.58 -7.23
N SER A 125 17.27 0.91 -7.19
CA SER A 125 16.75 2.26 -7.49
C SER A 125 17.08 3.33 -6.42
N MET A 126 17.67 2.93 -5.28
CA MET A 126 17.85 3.80 -4.11
C MET A 126 18.83 4.95 -4.33
N ALA A 127 19.97 4.67 -4.98
CA ALA A 127 21.01 5.68 -5.21
C ALA A 127 20.49 6.84 -6.07
N ALA A 128 19.66 6.54 -7.08
CA ALA A 128 19.05 7.54 -7.93
C ALA A 128 18.04 8.43 -7.20
N LEU A 129 17.50 7.99 -6.06
CA LEU A 129 16.46 8.71 -5.30
C LEU A 129 16.99 9.40 -4.04
N ALA A 130 18.27 9.16 -3.67
CA ALA A 130 18.91 9.65 -2.45
C ALA A 130 18.85 11.18 -2.23
N HIS A 131 18.77 11.95 -3.32
CA HIS A 131 18.74 13.42 -3.28
C HIS A 131 17.38 14.01 -2.89
N HIS A 132 16.32 13.20 -2.83
CA HIS A 132 15.01 13.67 -2.41
C HIS A 132 14.92 13.76 -0.88
N PRO A 133 14.31 14.82 -0.32
CA PRO A 133 14.28 15.04 1.13
C PRO A 133 13.20 14.23 1.84
N HIS A 134 12.09 13.91 1.18
CA HIS A 134 10.96 13.23 1.82
C HIS A 134 10.99 11.73 1.52
N TRP A 135 11.10 10.95 2.60
CA TRP A 135 11.11 9.51 2.55
C TRP A 135 10.08 8.92 3.48
N ALA A 136 9.43 7.87 3.02
CA ALA A 136 8.51 7.11 3.84
C ALA A 136 8.66 5.60 3.63
N LEU A 137 8.34 4.88 4.69
CA LEU A 137 8.11 3.45 4.67
C LEU A 137 6.60 3.23 4.59
N TRP A 138 6.14 2.47 3.59
CA TRP A 138 4.78 1.96 3.57
C TRP A 138 4.70 0.68 4.41
N VAL A 139 3.88 0.68 5.45
CA VAL A 139 3.67 -0.46 6.34
C VAL A 139 2.32 -1.10 6.01
N SER A 140 2.39 -2.31 5.45
CA SER A 140 1.22 -3.16 5.20
C SER A 140 0.69 -3.80 6.48
N SER A 141 -0.49 -4.42 6.40
CA SER A 141 -1.15 -5.10 7.52
C SER A 141 -1.14 -6.63 7.40
N ASP A 142 -0.36 -7.20 6.49
CA ASP A 142 -0.27 -8.64 6.31
C ASP A 142 0.55 -9.31 7.42
N ALA A 143 0.45 -10.65 7.51
CA ALA A 143 1.10 -11.44 8.55
C ALA A 143 2.64 -11.32 8.52
N GLU A 144 3.21 -11.08 7.34
CA GLU A 144 4.65 -10.96 7.11
C GLU A 144 5.12 -9.49 7.08
N ALA A 145 4.25 -8.54 7.43
CA ALA A 145 4.54 -7.11 7.34
C ALA A 145 5.77 -6.71 8.17
N PHE A 146 5.95 -7.31 9.35
CA PHE A 146 7.15 -7.02 10.16
C PHE A 146 8.43 -7.46 9.44
N ALA A 147 8.49 -8.73 9.02
CA ALA A 147 9.67 -9.32 8.42
C ALA A 147 10.03 -8.62 7.10
N SER A 148 9.03 -8.39 6.25
CA SER A 148 9.20 -7.71 4.96
C SER A 148 9.65 -6.26 5.12
N MET A 149 9.02 -5.48 6.01
CA MET A 149 9.39 -4.08 6.21
C MET A 149 10.75 -3.94 6.89
N TYR A 150 11.06 -4.78 7.87
CA TYR A 150 12.36 -4.77 8.52
C TYR A 150 13.49 -5.14 7.54
N ARG A 151 13.26 -6.13 6.67
CA ARG A 151 14.20 -6.47 5.58
C ARG A 151 14.41 -5.29 4.65
N ALA A 152 13.34 -4.61 4.23
CA ALA A 152 13.45 -3.43 3.37
C ALA A 152 14.26 -2.30 4.02
N LEU A 153 14.04 -2.03 5.31
CA LEU A 153 14.81 -1.04 6.06
C LEU A 153 16.29 -1.42 6.20
N ARG A 154 16.59 -2.69 6.44
CA ARG A 154 17.96 -3.19 6.52
C ARG A 154 18.69 -3.00 5.19
N GLN A 155 18.09 -3.45 4.09
CA GLN A 155 18.67 -3.29 2.75
C GLN A 155 18.88 -1.81 2.40
N MET A 156 17.91 -0.96 2.72
CA MET A 156 18.05 0.49 2.55
C MET A 156 19.24 1.06 3.32
N ARG A 157 19.48 0.60 4.55
CA ARG A 157 20.64 1.06 5.33
C ARG A 157 21.97 0.60 4.79
N GLU A 158 22.03 -0.63 4.32
CA GLU A 158 23.22 -1.18 3.66
C GLU A 158 23.55 -0.38 2.38
N GLN A 159 22.55 0.20 1.73
CA GLN A 159 22.69 1.04 0.53
C GLN A 159 22.86 2.55 0.83
N GLY A 160 23.05 2.95 2.09
CA GLY A 160 23.27 4.35 2.46
C GLY A 160 22.02 5.24 2.41
N GLY A 161 20.83 4.63 2.54
CA GLY A 161 19.56 5.35 2.57
C GLY A 161 19.38 6.29 3.78
N PRO A 162 18.27 7.04 3.82
CA PRO A 162 18.01 8.04 4.84
C PRO A 162 17.90 7.43 6.25
N ARG A 163 18.18 8.26 7.27
CA ARG A 163 18.04 7.88 8.68
C ARG A 163 16.69 8.22 9.29
N ARG A 164 15.88 9.02 8.60
CA ARG A 164 14.56 9.47 9.06
C ARG A 164 13.55 9.16 7.98
N LEU A 165 12.52 8.40 8.33
CA LEU A 165 11.43 8.08 7.43
C LEU A 165 10.10 8.29 8.11
N LEU A 166 9.13 8.72 7.34
CA LEU A 166 7.74 8.70 7.76
C LEU A 166 7.18 7.28 7.67
N ALA A 167 6.48 6.82 8.70
CA ALA A 167 5.75 5.55 8.64
C ALA A 167 4.34 5.80 8.09
N LEU A 168 4.14 5.57 6.79
CA LEU A 168 2.82 5.47 6.19
C LEU A 168 2.27 4.08 6.49
N HIS A 169 1.01 4.00 6.87
CA HIS A 169 0.38 2.72 7.18
C HIS A 169 -1.09 2.74 6.84
N GLU A 170 -1.69 1.57 6.67
CA GLU A 170 -3.12 1.43 6.45
C GLU A 170 -3.94 1.94 7.66
N PRO A 171 -5.13 2.54 7.44
CA PRO A 171 -5.89 3.25 8.48
C PRO A 171 -6.22 2.43 9.73
N HIS A 172 -6.33 1.12 9.62
CA HIS A 172 -6.75 0.23 10.69
C HIS A 172 -5.59 -0.46 11.41
N LEU A 173 -4.35 -0.14 11.05
CA LEU A 173 -3.18 -0.77 11.65
C LEU A 173 -2.98 -0.29 13.10
N PRO A 174 -3.06 -1.17 14.11
CA PRO A 174 -2.86 -0.77 15.49
C PRO A 174 -1.39 -0.36 15.71
N ARG A 175 -1.18 0.64 16.58
CA ARG A 175 0.18 1.05 16.98
C ARG A 175 0.87 0.01 17.84
N GLN A 176 0.11 -0.53 18.78
CA GLN A 176 0.58 -1.63 19.63
C GLN A 176 0.78 -2.87 18.76
N GLY A 177 1.92 -3.54 18.94
CA GLY A 177 2.36 -4.62 18.06
C GLY A 177 3.23 -4.10 16.93
N LEU A 178 2.81 -4.33 15.68
CA LEU A 178 3.63 -4.17 14.48
C LEU A 178 4.35 -2.81 14.39
N LEU A 179 3.63 -1.69 14.48
CA LEU A 179 4.21 -0.36 14.25
C LEU A 179 5.24 0.04 15.31
N ASN A 180 4.92 -0.16 16.59
CA ASN A 180 5.86 0.14 17.67
C ASN A 180 7.07 -0.80 17.60
N ASN A 181 6.87 -2.10 17.40
CA ASN A 181 7.96 -3.07 17.27
C ASN A 181 8.87 -2.70 16.10
N LEU A 182 8.30 -2.30 14.97
CA LEU A 182 9.06 -1.90 13.79
C LEU A 182 9.84 -0.61 14.03
N ARG A 183 9.23 0.40 14.66
CA ARG A 183 9.92 1.64 15.05
C ARG A 183 11.08 1.36 15.99
N ASP A 184 10.82 0.59 17.04
CA ASP A 184 11.81 0.32 18.08
C ASP A 184 12.97 -0.52 17.48
N ALA A 185 12.66 -1.55 16.69
CA ALA A 185 13.68 -2.32 15.98
C ALA A 185 14.51 -1.46 14.99
N ALA A 186 13.84 -0.60 14.22
CA ALA A 186 14.51 0.31 13.29
C ALA A 186 15.46 1.29 14.02
N ALA A 187 15.02 1.84 15.15
CA ALA A 187 15.83 2.76 15.95
C ALA A 187 17.03 2.03 16.58
N HIS A 188 16.80 0.89 17.21
CA HIS A 188 17.83 0.16 17.95
C HIS A 188 18.88 -0.51 17.06
N TYR A 189 18.45 -1.23 16.02
CA TYR A 189 19.36 -2.05 15.22
C TYR A 189 19.85 -1.36 13.96
N LEU A 190 19.06 -0.45 13.41
CA LEU A 190 19.35 0.19 12.11
C LEU A 190 19.67 1.68 12.24
N GLN A 191 19.53 2.26 13.44
CA GLN A 191 19.67 3.70 13.67
C GLN A 191 18.80 4.52 12.70
N ILE A 192 17.60 4.02 12.44
CA ILE A 192 16.56 4.68 11.64
C ILE A 192 15.48 5.16 12.58
N GLU A 193 15.14 6.43 12.49
CA GLU A 193 14.00 7.01 13.15
C GLU A 193 12.76 6.89 12.24
N LEU A 194 11.79 6.08 12.66
CA LEU A 194 10.47 6.01 12.03
C LEU A 194 9.51 6.97 12.72
N LEU A 195 9.09 7.99 11.99
CA LEU A 195 8.14 9.00 12.43
C LEU A 195 6.72 8.45 12.26
N LEU A 196 6.08 8.08 13.37
CA LEU A 196 4.67 7.68 13.41
C LEU A 196 3.81 8.92 13.66
N LEU A 197 2.89 9.22 12.75
CA LEU A 197 1.99 10.34 12.95
C LEU A 197 0.88 10.01 13.94
N ALA A 198 0.61 10.93 14.86
CA ALA A 198 -0.53 10.90 15.77
C ALA A 198 -1.86 10.82 14.97
N ARG A 199 -2.81 9.99 15.40
CA ARG A 199 -4.15 9.86 14.79
C ARG A 199 -4.87 11.19 14.82
#